data_AF-A0A520DI61-F1
#
_entry.id   AF-A0A520DI61-F1
#
_cell.length_a   1.000
_cell.length_b   1.000
_cell.length_c   1.000
_cell.angle_alpha   90.00
_cell.angle_beta   90.00
_cell.angle_gamma   90.00
#
_symmetry.space_group_name_H-M   'P 1'
#
loop_
_entity.id
_entity.type
_entity.pdbx_description
1 polymer ?
#
loop_
_entity_poly.entity_id
_entity_poly.type
_entity_poly.pdbx_seq_one_letter_code
_entity_poly.pdbx_strand_id
1 'polypeptide(L)' 'MSVKIGNIDLGNFPLLLAPMEDVSDPPFRYVCKQNGVDMMYT' A
#
# COMPACT_ATOMS: atom_id res chain seq x y z
N MET A 1 -17.02 4.06 5.14
CA MET A 1 -16.96 2.80 5.93
C MET A 1 -15.49 2.44 5.95
N SER A 2 -14.82 2.51 7.10
CA SER A 2 -13.36 2.34 7.13
C SER A 2 -12.98 0.86 7.05
N VAL A 3 -11.91 0.57 6.31
CA VAL A 3 -11.36 -0.78 6.14
C VAL A 3 -10.32 -1.04 7.22
N LYS A 4 -10.42 -2.19 7.89
CA LYS A 4 -9.48 -2.60 8.95
C LYS A 4 -8.82 -3.92 8.62
N ILE A 5 -7.50 -4.00 8.81
CA ILE A 5 -6.73 -5.25 8.72
C ILE A 5 -6.10 -5.50 10.10
N GLY A 6 -6.62 -6.49 10.84
CA GLY A 6 -6.21 -6.74 12.22
C GLY A 6 -6.47 -5.51 13.11
N ASN A 7 -5.40 -4.97 13.70
CA ASN A 7 -5.44 -3.78 14.55
C ASN A 7 -5.16 -2.46 13.80
N ILE A 8 -4.98 -2.50 12.47
CA ILE A 8 -4.64 -1.32 11.67
C ILE A 8 -5.91 -0.82 10.98
N ASP A 9 -6.22 0.47 11.15
CA ASP A 9 -7.26 1.17 10.41
C ASP A 9 -6.64 1.84 9.18
N LEU A 10 -7.12 1.46 7.99
CA LEU A 10 -6.62 1.95 6.70
C LEU A 10 -7.51 3.07 6.13
N GLY A 11 -8.47 3.58 6.90
CA GLY A 11 -9.33 4.67 6.48
C GLY A 11 -10.42 4.24 5.49
N ASN A 12 -11.03 5.22 4.81
CA ASN A 12 -12.28 5.03 4.05
C ASN A 12 -12.10 4.49 2.62
N PHE A 13 -10.91 4.61 2.02
CA PHE A 13 -10.63 4.12 0.67
C PHE A 13 -9.14 3.76 0.54
N PRO A 14 -8.71 2.64 1.13
CA PRO A 14 -7.30 2.30 1.11
C PRO A 14 -6.85 1.80 -0.26
N LEU A 15 -5.75 2.34 -0.76
CA LEU A 15 -5.11 1.84 -1.97
C LEU A 15 -4.13 0.72 -1.62
N LEU A 16 -4.51 -0.52 -1.94
CA LEU A 16 -3.69 -1.71 -1.72
C LEU A 16 -3.02 -2.12 -3.03
N LEU A 17 -1.69 -2.06 -3.07
CA LEU A 17 -0.91 -2.56 -4.20
C LEU A 17 -0.46 -4.01 -3.94
N ALA A 18 -0.89 -4.92 -4.80
CA ALA A 18 -0.49 -6.32 -4.72
C ALA A 18 1.01 -6.50 -5.03
N PRO A 19 1.69 -7.47 -4.39
CA PRO A 19 3.07 -7.79 -4.72
C PRO A 19 3.11 -8.39 -6.13
N MET A 20 3.77 -7.68 -7.04
CA MET A 20 4.17 -8.20 -8.34
C MET A 20 5.69 -8.06 -8.42
N GLU A 21 6.34 -9.02 -9.08
CA GLU A 21 7.80 -9.23 -9.09
C GLU A 21 8.63 -7.96 -9.39
N ASP A 22 8.09 -7.03 -10.19
CA ASP A 22 8.74 -5.76 -10.56
C ASP A 22 8.26 -4.51 -9.77
N VAL A 23 7.30 -4.68 -8.86
CA VAL A 23 6.70 -3.59 -8.06
C VAL A 23 7.41 -3.45 -6.71
N SER A 24 8.19 -4.47 -6.31
CA SER A 24 8.96 -4.50 -5.05
C SER A 24 10.31 -3.79 -5.13
N ASP A 25 10.70 -3.27 -6.30
CA ASP A 25 11.96 -2.56 -6.49
C ASP A 25 12.03 -1.27 -5.65
N PRO A 26 13.16 -0.99 -4.97
CA PRO A 26 13.32 0.21 -4.14
C PRO A 26 12.86 1.54 -4.78
N PRO A 27 13.14 1.84 -6.07
CA PRO A 27 12.64 3.06 -6.72
C PRO A 27 11.11 3.08 -6.87
N PHE A 28 10.48 1.94 -7.20
CA PHE A 28 9.03 1.88 -7.39
C PHE A 28 8.29 2.06 -6.06
N ARG A 29 8.80 1.44 -4.98
CA ARG A 29 8.31 1.63 -3.60
C ARG A 29 8.33 3.10 -3.18
N TYR A 30 9.39 3.83 -3.54
CA TYR A 30 9.51 5.24 -3.20
C TYR A 30 8.42 6.07 -3.89
N VAL A 31 8.22 5.87 -5.19
CA VAL A 31 7.17 6.56 -5.97
C VAL A 31 5.78 6.22 -5.44
N CYS A 32 5.50 4.95 -5.14
CA CYS A 32 4.22 4.51 -4.59
C CYS A 32 3.89 5.16 -3.24
N LYS A 33 4.88 5.29 -2.34
CA LYS A 33 4.69 6.00 -1.06
C LYS A 33 4.40 7.49 -1.24
N GLN A 34 5.04 8.15 -2.21
CA GLN A 34 4.77 9.56 -2.49
C GLN A 34 3.36 9.80 -3.05
N ASN A 35 2.77 8.79 -3.70
CA ASN A 35 1.43 8.88 -4.30
C ASN A 35 0.31 8.37 -3.38
N GLY A 36 0.57 8.15 -2.09
CA GLY A 36 -0.49 7.85 -1.11
C GLY A 36 -0.90 6.38 -1.02
N VAL A 37 0.03 5.45 -1.21
CA VAL A 37 -0.22 4.01 -0.98
C VAL A 37 -0.24 3.72 0.52
N ASP A 38 -1.38 3.22 1.01
CA ASP A 38 -1.61 2.95 2.44
C ASP A 38 -0.98 1.64 2.92
N MET A 39 -0.79 0.67 2.02
CA MET A 39 -0.14 -0.60 2.33
C MET A 39 0.56 -1.20 1.12
N MET A 40 1.79 -1.68 1.33
CA MET A 40 2.59 -2.38 0.33
C MET A 40 3.27 -3.57 0.98
N TYR A 41 3.05 -4.78 0.44
CA TYR A 41 3.79 -5.98 0.82
C TYR A 41 5.03 -6.11 -0.07
N THR A 42 6.19 -6.40 0.54
CA THR A 42 7.39 -6.88 -0.17
C THR A 42 7.28 -8.36 -0.44
#